data_AF-A0A0G4KGD7-F1
#
_entry.id   AF-A0A0G4KGD7-F1
#
_cell.length_a   1.000
_cell.length_b   1.000
_cell.length_c   1.000
_cell.angle_alpha   90.00
_cell.angle_beta   90.00
_cell.angle_gamma   90.00
#
_symmetry.space_group_name_H-M   'P 1'
#
loop_
_entity.id
_entity.type
_entity.pdbx_description
1 polymer ?
#
loop_
_entity_poly.entity_id
_entity_poly.type
_entity_poly.pdbx_seq_one_letter_code
_entity_poly.pdbx_strand_id
1 'polypeptide(L)'
;MAAEDLFAQFFGGGGGGLGGMFGGGMQNRGPPKARTIHHTHKVSLEDIYRGKISKLALQRSIICPKCEGRGGKEGAVKRCAGCDGHGMKTMMRQMGPMIQRFQTVCPDCSGEGETINTKDRCKHCSGKKTVVDRKVLHVHVDRGVRSGKKVEFRGEGDQAPGIQAGDVVFEIEQKPHARFTRKEDDLLYKAEIELVTALAGGTIFVEHLDDRWLSIDILPGEAICPDAVKMVRGQGMPSERHHDHGNMYIQFSVKFPEKNWMQDEASFEALRKLLPAPSLQTVPPPDGMTEPADLEDIETQSQARQMHQVRHSLRGDAVVLMGKNTMVRRALKTFIADSPEYERLLPHVKGNVGFVFTNGGLKDIRDKVLANKVAAPARAGAVAPSDVWIPAGNTGMEPGKTSFFQALGVPTKIARGTIEITSDLKLVEANSKVGASEASLLNLLNISPFTYGLGIAQVYDQGQTFPADVLDIGEEQLLKTFAGAITAVAAISLAINFPTLPSVIHSLVNSYKKVLAVAIETEISWPEIDPVARYLTQDVTRDSYRRLGQPSKPRNLERMTLPVHPLP
;
A
#
# COMPACT_ATOMS: atom_id res chain seq x y z
N MET A 1 32.01 21.13 10.49
CA MET A 1 32.74 22.41 10.64
C MET A 1 31.88 23.45 9.96
N ALA A 2 31.35 24.41 10.72
CA ALA A 2 30.42 25.43 10.20
C ALA A 2 31.20 26.58 9.54
N ALA A 3 30.60 27.26 8.57
CA ALA A 3 31.23 28.29 7.73
C ALA A 3 31.73 29.52 8.50
N GLU A 4 31.26 29.69 9.74
CA GLU A 4 31.58 30.80 10.64
C GLU A 4 33.06 30.83 11.05
N ASP A 5 33.69 29.65 11.24
CA ASP A 5 35.09 29.51 11.63
C ASP A 5 36.06 29.83 10.48
N LEU A 6 35.62 29.64 9.22
CA LEU A 6 36.43 29.98 8.04
C LEU A 6 36.53 31.50 7.84
N PHE A 7 35.51 32.26 8.28
CA PHE A 7 35.44 33.71 8.09
C PHE A 7 36.29 34.46 9.13
N ALA A 8 36.33 33.96 10.37
CA ALA A 8 37.16 34.53 11.43
C ALA A 8 38.67 34.38 11.15
N GLN A 9 39.07 33.32 10.45
CA GLN A 9 40.48 33.08 10.10
C GLN A 9 40.94 33.91 8.88
N PHE A 10 40.00 34.43 8.07
CA PHE A 10 40.31 35.22 6.87
C PHE A 10 40.34 36.75 7.14
N PHE A 11 39.60 37.25 8.13
CA PHE A 11 39.55 38.69 8.48
C PHE A 11 40.45 39.10 9.66
N GLY A 12 41.16 38.16 10.27
CA GLY A 12 42.02 38.41 11.45
C GLY A 12 43.46 38.84 11.15
N GLY A 13 43.83 39.11 9.89
CA GLY A 13 45.23 39.35 9.51
C GLY A 13 45.41 40.52 8.55
N GLY A 14 45.65 41.72 9.09
CA GLY A 14 46.29 42.82 8.34
C GLY A 14 45.54 44.15 8.41
N GLY A 15 46.15 45.15 9.06
CA GLY A 15 45.71 46.54 8.96
C GLY A 15 46.09 47.35 10.20
N GLY A 16 47.24 48.03 10.15
CA GLY A 16 47.64 49.01 11.16
C GLY A 16 46.71 50.22 11.19
N GLY A 17 46.52 50.80 12.38
CA GLY A 17 45.72 52.00 12.56
C GLY A 17 45.73 52.45 14.01
N LEU A 18 46.48 53.50 14.26
CA LEU A 18 46.63 54.23 15.52
C LEU A 18 45.27 54.68 16.08
N GLY A 19 44.95 54.30 17.32
CA GLY A 19 43.83 54.87 18.07
C GLY A 19 43.34 53.97 19.21
N GLY A 20 43.54 54.39 20.46
CA GLY A 20 42.84 53.78 21.61
C GLY A 20 43.70 53.41 22.81
N MET A 21 44.44 54.37 23.33
CA MET A 21 44.88 54.42 24.71
C MET A 21 43.65 54.52 25.63
N PHE A 22 42.94 53.42 25.92
CA PHE A 22 41.89 53.37 26.95
C PHE A 22 41.85 51.99 27.62
N GLY A 23 41.99 52.00 28.94
CA GLY A 23 41.99 50.83 29.81
C GLY A 23 40.69 50.01 29.74
N GLY A 24 40.85 48.71 29.87
CA GLY A 24 39.77 47.75 30.10
C GLY A 24 40.39 46.46 30.62
N GLY A 25 40.08 46.14 31.87
CA GLY A 25 40.74 45.10 32.65
C GLY A 25 40.82 43.74 31.95
N MET A 26 41.96 43.10 32.15
CA MET A 26 42.23 41.70 31.86
C MET A 26 41.28 40.83 32.69
N GLN A 27 40.08 40.59 32.18
CA GLN A 27 39.15 39.64 32.76
C GLN A 27 39.76 38.24 32.61
N ASN A 28 40.08 37.63 33.75
CA ASN A 28 40.42 36.22 33.90
C ASN A 28 39.38 35.37 33.15
N ARG A 29 39.69 34.92 31.93
CA ARG A 29 38.93 33.86 31.27
C ARG A 29 39.16 32.60 32.09
N GLY A 30 38.12 32.17 32.80
CA GLY A 30 38.13 30.88 33.50
C GLY A 30 38.43 29.72 32.53
N PRO A 31 38.63 28.50 33.07
CA PRO A 31 38.91 27.32 32.25
C PRO A 31 37.86 27.15 31.15
N PRO A 32 38.26 26.73 29.94
CA PRO A 32 37.31 26.51 28.85
C PRO A 32 36.21 25.52 29.30
N LYS A 33 34.95 25.84 28.97
CA LYS A 33 33.80 24.99 29.26
C LYS A 33 33.50 24.08 28.07
N ALA A 34 33.14 22.83 28.33
CA ALA A 34 32.74 21.89 27.29
C ALA A 34 31.41 22.33 26.64
N ARG A 35 31.16 21.83 25.42
CA ARG A 35 29.98 22.19 24.65
C ARG A 35 28.70 21.71 25.33
N THR A 36 27.65 22.52 25.25
CA THR A 36 26.32 22.18 25.77
C THR A 36 25.68 21.08 24.93
N ILE A 37 25.10 20.07 25.60
CA ILE A 37 24.40 18.97 24.95
C ILE A 37 22.91 19.33 24.87
N HIS A 38 22.35 19.33 23.67
CA HIS A 38 20.92 19.55 23.43
C HIS A 38 20.22 18.21 23.22
N HIS A 39 19.18 17.92 24.00
CA HIS A 39 18.40 16.69 23.87
C HIS A 39 16.90 17.00 23.81
N THR A 40 16.23 16.57 22.75
CA THR A 40 14.78 16.73 22.59
C THR A 40 14.05 15.64 23.38
N HIS A 41 13.27 16.02 24.38
CA HIS A 41 12.42 15.10 25.15
C HIS A 41 10.99 15.15 24.64
N LYS A 42 10.53 14.05 24.02
CA LYS A 42 9.19 13.96 23.44
C LYS A 42 8.17 13.50 24.47
N VAL A 43 7.23 14.37 24.82
CA VAL A 43 6.22 14.15 25.88
C VAL A 43 4.81 14.03 25.27
N SER A 44 3.97 13.15 25.81
CA SER A 44 2.56 13.05 25.39
C SER A 44 1.74 14.23 25.91
N LEU A 45 0.61 14.51 25.26
CA LEU A 45 -0.29 15.59 25.68
C LEU A 45 -0.90 15.32 27.07
N GLU A 46 -1.21 14.06 27.38
CA GLU A 46 -1.71 13.60 28.68
C GLU A 46 -0.69 13.84 29.81
N ASP A 47 0.59 13.52 29.56
CA ASP A 47 1.68 13.75 30.51
C ASP A 47 1.85 15.25 30.81
N ILE A 48 1.67 16.12 29.80
CA ILE A 48 1.71 17.59 29.95
C ILE A 48 0.48 18.10 30.73
N TYR A 49 -0.67 17.46 30.57
CA TYR A 49 -1.89 17.84 31.26
C TYR A 49 -1.81 17.52 32.76
N ARG A 50 -1.44 16.28 33.13
CA ARG A 50 -1.36 15.84 34.53
C ARG A 50 -0.09 16.32 35.25
N GLY A 51 0.97 16.58 34.48
CA GLY A 51 2.32 16.83 34.97
C GLY A 51 3.01 15.51 35.33
N LYS A 52 4.29 15.38 34.97
CA LYS A 52 5.04 14.13 35.16
C LYS A 52 6.52 14.37 35.40
N ILE A 53 7.14 13.51 36.20
CA ILE A 53 8.58 13.47 36.37
C ILE A 53 9.15 12.40 35.42
N SER A 54 9.79 12.84 34.35
CA SER A 54 10.39 11.95 33.34
C SER A 54 11.82 11.57 33.74
N LYS A 55 12.12 10.27 33.77
CA LYS A 55 13.48 9.76 34.04
C LYS A 55 14.21 9.54 32.71
N LEU A 56 15.19 10.37 32.40
CA LEU A 56 16.00 10.28 31.18
C LEU A 56 17.42 9.85 31.51
N ALA A 57 17.87 8.76 30.88
CA ALA A 57 19.24 8.30 31.05
C ALA A 57 20.14 8.94 29.98
N LEU A 58 21.09 9.77 30.41
CA LEU A 58 22.10 10.35 29.56
C LEU A 58 23.42 9.59 29.73
N GLN A 59 24.08 9.31 28.62
CA GLN A 59 25.48 8.88 28.63
C GLN A 59 26.36 10.12 28.54
N ARG A 60 27.22 10.31 29.54
CA ARG A 60 28.17 11.42 29.59
C ARG A 60 29.57 10.89 29.80
N SER A 61 30.56 11.61 29.29
CA SER A 61 31.96 11.31 29.57
C SER A 61 32.36 11.97 30.89
N ILE A 62 32.75 11.18 31.88
CA ILE A 62 33.34 11.70 33.12
C ILE A 62 34.84 11.42 33.15
N ILE A 63 35.57 12.21 33.93
CA ILE A 63 36.98 11.92 34.20
C ILE A 63 37.08 10.55 34.88
N CYS A 64 38.00 9.70 34.42
CA CYS A 64 38.13 8.35 34.93
C CYS A 64 38.40 8.37 36.44
N PRO A 65 37.52 7.81 37.29
CA PRO A 65 37.64 7.90 38.75
C PRO A 65 38.90 7.19 39.29
N LYS A 66 39.46 6.24 38.53
CA LYS A 66 40.67 5.48 38.94
C LYS A 66 42.00 6.15 38.62
N CYS A 67 42.04 7.08 37.66
CA CYS A 67 43.29 7.75 37.26
C CYS A 67 43.18 9.27 37.25
N GLU A 68 42.02 9.82 37.63
CA GLU A 68 41.76 11.27 37.76
C GLU A 68 42.15 12.06 36.51
N GLY A 69 41.97 11.46 35.32
CA GLY A 69 42.26 12.12 34.05
C GLY A 69 43.72 12.08 33.61
N ARG A 70 44.59 11.34 34.32
CA ARG A 70 46.01 11.16 33.94
C ARG A 70 46.22 10.10 32.86
N GLY A 71 45.36 9.08 32.80
CA GLY A 71 45.40 8.04 31.76
C GLY A 71 46.35 6.86 32.05
N GLY A 72 47.18 6.97 33.08
CA GLY A 72 48.11 5.92 33.54
C GLY A 72 48.46 6.06 35.02
N LYS A 73 49.40 5.25 35.50
CA LYS A 73 49.98 5.38 36.86
C LYS A 73 50.76 6.70 37.02
N GLU A 74 50.99 7.14 38.25
CA GLU A 74 51.76 8.35 38.52
C GLU A 74 53.15 8.30 37.84
N GLY A 75 53.50 9.34 37.07
CA GLY A 75 54.76 9.40 36.32
C GLY A 75 54.81 8.60 35.00
N ALA A 76 53.74 7.91 34.63
CA ALA A 76 53.70 7.11 33.39
C ALA A 76 53.48 7.93 32.11
N VAL A 77 53.04 9.19 32.26
CA VAL A 77 52.78 10.10 31.14
C VAL A 77 54.08 10.80 30.77
N LYS A 78 54.58 10.57 29.55
CA LYS A 78 55.80 11.21 29.03
C LYS A 78 55.44 12.11 27.85
N ARG A 79 56.19 13.20 27.66
CA ARG A 79 56.06 14.01 26.44
C ARG A 79 56.48 13.18 25.23
N CYS A 80 55.73 13.30 24.14
CA CYS A 80 56.04 12.59 22.91
C CYS A 80 57.38 13.09 22.33
N ALA A 81 58.39 12.23 22.28
CA ALA A 81 59.72 12.57 21.74
C ALA A 81 59.71 12.94 20.24
N GLY A 82 58.68 12.53 19.50
CA GLY A 82 58.57 12.86 18.08
C GLY A 82 58.09 14.29 17.80
N CYS A 83 57.28 14.87 18.69
CA CYS A 83 56.72 16.21 18.49
C CYS A 83 56.99 17.17 19.65
N ASP A 84 57.81 16.77 20.62
CA ASP A 84 58.10 17.50 21.86
C ASP A 84 56.87 18.06 22.60
N GLY A 85 55.73 17.36 22.47
CA GLY A 85 54.45 17.78 23.06
C GLY A 85 53.58 18.68 22.18
N HIS A 86 54.01 19.03 20.97
CA HIS A 86 53.26 19.88 20.05
C HIS A 86 52.14 19.16 19.28
N GLY A 87 52.08 17.81 19.32
CA GLY A 87 51.02 17.02 18.68
C GLY A 87 51.02 17.00 17.15
N MET A 88 51.77 17.89 16.49
CA MET A 88 51.90 17.98 15.04
C MET A 88 53.38 17.94 14.63
N LYS A 89 53.68 17.26 13.52
CA LYS A 89 54.99 17.27 12.85
C LYS A 89 54.86 18.02 11.53
N THR A 90 55.78 18.95 11.27
CA THR A 90 55.84 19.64 9.97
C THR A 90 56.56 18.76 8.96
N MET A 91 55.83 18.23 7.98
CA MET A 91 56.38 17.40 6.91
C MET A 91 56.56 18.28 5.66
N MET A 92 57.80 18.39 5.19
CA MET A 92 58.12 19.10 3.95
C MET A 92 57.81 18.17 2.77
N ARG A 93 56.81 18.50 1.95
CA ARG A 93 56.51 17.77 0.71
C ARG A 93 56.94 18.65 -0.46
N GLN A 94 57.98 18.24 -1.16
CA GLN A 94 58.47 18.93 -2.34
C GLN A 94 57.61 18.53 -3.54
N MET A 95 56.83 19.47 -4.08
CA MET A 95 56.16 19.32 -5.37
C MET A 95 56.93 20.13 -6.41
N GLY A 96 57.97 19.51 -6.96
CA GLY A 96 58.84 20.15 -7.95
C GLY A 96 59.71 21.28 -7.34
N PRO A 97 59.86 22.44 -8.00
CA PRO A 97 60.70 23.54 -7.52
C PRO A 97 60.13 24.32 -6.32
N MET A 98 58.92 23.98 -5.83
CA MET A 98 58.27 24.66 -4.70
C MET A 98 58.21 23.74 -3.47
N ILE A 99 58.83 24.18 -2.36
CA ILE A 99 58.78 23.47 -1.07
C ILE A 99 57.67 24.06 -0.22
N GLN A 100 56.59 23.29 -0.03
CA GLN A 100 55.50 23.66 0.87
C GLN A 100 55.59 22.82 2.16
N ARG A 101 55.55 23.50 3.31
CA ARG A 101 55.51 22.89 4.64
C ARG A 101 54.07 22.53 4.98
N PHE A 102 53.76 21.24 5.11
CA PHE A 102 52.44 20.78 5.55
C PHE A 102 52.54 20.29 6.99
N GLN A 103 51.66 20.78 7.87
CA GLN A 103 51.55 20.25 9.24
C GLN A 103 50.67 18.99 9.21
N THR A 104 51.23 17.87 9.65
CA THR A 104 50.52 16.59 9.78
C THR A 104 50.50 16.21 11.26
N VAL A 105 49.42 15.55 11.73
CA VAL A 105 49.36 15.02 13.10
C VAL A 105 50.53 14.06 13.36
N CYS A 106 51.17 14.17 14.52
CA CYS A 106 52.32 13.33 14.86
C CYS A 106 51.88 11.85 14.93
N PRO A 107 52.51 10.93 14.16
CA PRO A 107 52.13 9.52 14.17
C PRO A 107 52.46 8.81 15.49
N ASP A 108 53.37 9.35 16.30
CA ASP A 108 53.82 8.73 17.55
C ASP A 108 52.88 8.99 18.74
N CYS A 109 52.10 10.08 18.71
CA CYS A 109 51.14 10.44 19.75
C CYS A 109 49.73 10.75 19.23
N SER A 110 49.49 10.57 17.94
CA SER A 110 48.20 10.80 17.28
C SER A 110 47.56 12.17 17.59
N GLY A 111 48.39 13.19 17.85
CA GLY A 111 47.91 14.54 18.19
C GLY A 111 47.75 14.84 19.68
N GLU A 112 47.88 13.86 20.59
CA GLU A 112 47.70 14.08 22.04
C GLU A 112 48.92 14.74 22.72
N GLY A 113 50.09 14.76 22.08
CA GLY A 113 51.33 15.35 22.61
C GLY A 113 52.00 14.55 23.74
N GLU A 114 51.29 13.58 24.33
CA GLU A 114 51.77 12.70 25.39
C GLU A 114 51.79 11.24 24.93
N THR A 115 52.70 10.44 25.48
CA THR A 115 52.81 9.00 25.24
C THR A 115 52.78 8.25 26.56
N ILE A 116 51.98 7.17 26.59
CA ILE A 116 51.84 6.29 27.76
C ILE A 116 52.19 4.86 27.32
N ASN A 117 53.15 4.26 28.02
CA ASN A 117 53.53 2.86 27.81
C ASN A 117 52.33 1.93 28.02
N THR A 118 52.19 0.92 27.17
CA THR A 118 51.05 -0.01 27.17
C THR A 118 50.82 -0.71 28.50
N LYS A 119 51.88 -1.00 29.26
CA LYS A 119 51.83 -1.62 30.59
C LYS A 119 51.30 -0.68 31.69
N ASP A 120 51.50 0.63 31.52
CA ASP A 120 51.20 1.65 32.52
C ASP A 120 49.89 2.38 32.25
N ARG A 121 49.20 2.02 31.16
CA ARG A 121 47.85 2.52 30.86
C ARG A 121 46.87 2.10 31.93
N CYS A 122 45.98 3.02 32.30
CA CYS A 122 44.89 2.70 33.21
C CYS A 122 44.00 1.61 32.60
N LYS A 123 43.73 0.55 33.36
CA LYS A 123 42.88 -0.57 32.90
C LYS A 123 41.41 -0.17 32.63
N HIS A 124 40.95 0.94 33.20
CA HIS A 124 39.54 1.37 33.12
C HIS A 124 39.26 2.31 31.93
N CYS A 125 40.17 3.23 31.61
CA CYS A 125 40.03 4.14 30.47
C CYS A 125 40.95 3.79 29.29
N SER A 126 41.82 2.78 29.45
CA SER A 126 42.79 2.32 28.44
C SER A 126 43.68 3.43 27.88
N GLY A 127 43.97 4.46 28.67
CA GLY A 127 44.76 5.64 28.27
C GLY A 127 43.93 6.85 27.82
N LYS A 128 42.61 6.71 27.60
CA LYS A 128 41.73 7.79 27.10
C LYS A 128 41.37 8.87 28.13
N LYS A 129 41.80 8.73 29.39
CA LYS A 129 41.58 9.65 30.52
C LYS A 129 40.12 9.86 30.96
N THR A 130 39.13 9.60 30.10
CA THR A 130 37.69 9.67 30.37
C THR A 130 37.02 8.29 30.28
N VAL A 131 35.85 8.15 30.90
CA VAL A 131 35.00 6.95 30.85
C VAL A 131 33.55 7.38 30.62
N VAL A 132 32.77 6.57 29.91
CA VAL A 132 31.35 6.84 29.67
C VAL A 132 30.55 6.37 30.90
N ASP A 133 29.90 7.30 31.57
CA ASP A 133 29.02 7.08 32.71
C ASP A 133 27.56 7.29 32.30
N ARG A 134 26.66 6.43 32.80
CA ARG A 134 25.23 6.49 32.49
C ARG A 134 24.50 7.05 33.70
N LYS A 135 24.10 8.32 33.63
CA LYS A 135 23.37 9.01 34.71
C LYS A 135 21.89 9.20 34.34
N VAL A 136 21.01 8.93 35.29
CA VAL A 136 19.57 9.19 35.14
C VAL A 136 19.26 10.58 35.70
N LEU A 137 18.76 11.47 34.84
CA LEU A 137 18.28 12.80 35.18
C LEU A 137 16.76 12.79 35.29
N HIS A 138 16.24 13.47 36.31
CA HIS A 138 14.81 13.64 36.54
C HIS A 138 14.38 14.99 35.95
N VAL A 139 13.72 14.94 34.78
CA VAL A 139 13.19 16.13 34.12
C VAL A 139 11.74 16.32 34.60
N HIS A 140 11.49 17.43 35.28
CA HIS A 140 10.16 17.83 35.72
C HIS A 140 9.40 18.45 34.53
N VAL A 141 8.29 17.83 34.16
CA VAL A 141 7.35 18.36 33.18
C VAL A 141 6.18 18.96 33.94
N ASP A 142 6.18 20.28 34.04
CA ASP A 142 5.12 21.04 34.70
C ASP A 142 3.81 20.95 33.93
N ARG A 143 2.69 21.11 34.65
CA ARG A 143 1.35 21.13 34.04
C ARG A 143 1.25 22.30 33.07
N GLY A 144 0.74 22.04 31.87
CA GLY A 144 0.52 23.09 30.89
C GLY A 144 1.76 23.58 30.15
N VAL A 145 2.92 22.96 30.34
CA VAL A 145 4.17 23.38 29.69
C VAL A 145 4.02 23.53 28.18
N ARG A 146 4.51 24.65 27.63
CA ARG A 146 4.52 24.90 26.18
C ARG A 146 5.62 24.11 25.48
N SER A 147 5.37 23.68 24.25
CA SER A 147 6.39 23.03 23.42
C SER A 147 7.54 24.01 23.16
N GLY A 148 8.79 23.55 23.29
CA GLY A 148 10.01 24.36 23.20
C GLY A 148 10.55 24.89 24.53
N LYS A 149 9.91 24.59 25.68
CA LYS A 149 10.48 24.94 27.00
C LYS A 149 11.80 24.18 27.20
N LYS A 150 12.84 24.90 27.61
CA LYS A 150 14.18 24.38 27.85
C LYS A 150 14.41 24.20 29.35
N VAL A 151 14.80 22.99 29.76
CA VAL A 151 15.17 22.65 31.13
C VAL A 151 16.68 22.40 31.15
N GLU A 152 17.41 23.23 31.89
CA GLU A 152 18.87 23.21 31.93
C GLU A 152 19.40 22.51 33.18
N PHE A 153 20.30 21.55 32.98
CA PHE A 153 21.05 20.89 34.04
C PHE A 153 22.52 21.32 33.96
N ARG A 154 22.93 22.17 34.90
CA ARG A 154 24.28 22.76 34.93
C ARG A 154 25.34 21.71 35.29
N GLY A 155 26.40 21.63 34.50
CA GLY A 155 27.56 20.76 34.76
C GLY A 155 27.31 19.25 34.63
N GLU A 156 26.16 18.85 34.07
CA GLU A 156 25.80 17.44 33.86
C GLU A 156 26.24 16.89 32.48
N GLY A 157 26.90 17.70 31.66
CA GLY A 157 27.38 17.33 30.32
C GLY A 157 28.74 16.62 30.32
N ASP A 158 29.37 16.56 29.15
CA ASP A 158 30.68 15.91 28.99
C ASP A 158 31.80 16.66 29.73
N GLN A 159 32.68 15.89 30.35
CA GLN A 159 33.88 16.34 31.03
C GLN A 159 35.13 15.87 30.28
N ALA A 160 36.11 16.75 30.17
CA ALA A 160 37.43 16.42 29.62
C ALA A 160 38.54 16.97 30.53
N PRO A 161 39.72 16.34 30.57
CA PRO A 161 40.84 16.83 31.36
C PRO A 161 41.20 18.29 30.98
N GLY A 162 41.15 19.20 31.95
CA GLY A 162 41.44 20.63 31.75
C GLY A 162 40.26 21.48 31.26
N ILE A 163 39.08 20.90 31.04
CA ILE A 163 37.87 21.57 30.55
C ILE A 163 36.74 21.36 31.58
N GLN A 164 36.01 22.43 31.95
CA GLN A 164 34.85 22.30 32.84
C GLN A 164 33.69 21.58 32.16
N ALA A 165 32.89 20.86 32.94
CA ALA A 165 31.71 20.14 32.46
C ALA A 165 30.75 21.07 31.70
N GLY A 166 30.26 20.61 30.55
CA GLY A 166 29.21 21.29 29.80
C GLY A 166 27.86 21.22 30.53
N ASP A 167 26.89 22.01 30.05
CA ASP A 167 25.50 21.90 30.52
C ASP A 167 24.72 20.93 29.63
N VAL A 168 23.62 20.39 30.15
CA VAL A 168 22.66 19.61 29.37
C VAL A 168 21.36 20.38 29.32
N VAL A 169 20.86 20.64 28.12
CA VAL A 169 19.61 21.33 27.89
C VAL A 169 18.61 20.35 27.29
N PHE A 170 17.54 20.06 28.03
CA PHE A 170 16.42 19.30 27.51
C PHE A 170 15.38 20.24 26.93
N GLU A 171 15.05 20.07 25.66
CA GLU A 171 13.96 20.78 25.01
C GLU A 171 12.72 19.89 24.99
N ILE A 172 11.64 20.34 25.61
CA ILE A 172 10.38 19.58 25.69
C ILE A 172 9.63 19.77 24.37
N GLU A 173 9.43 18.66 23.65
CA GLU A 173 8.62 18.63 22.42
C GLU A 173 7.33 17.86 22.66
N GLN A 174 6.20 18.45 22.28
CA GLN A 174 4.90 17.79 22.34
C GLN A 174 4.76 16.75 21.21
N LYS A 175 4.37 15.52 21.55
CA LYS A 175 3.96 14.52 20.56
C LYS A 175 2.59 14.84 19.97
N PRO A 176 2.38 14.63 18.65
CA PRO A 176 1.06 14.72 18.06
C PRO A 176 0.13 13.67 18.70
N HIS A 177 -1.10 14.07 19.00
CA HIS A 177 -2.11 13.20 19.62
C HIS A 177 -3.22 12.87 18.62
N ALA A 178 -3.78 11.66 18.69
CA ALA A 178 -4.76 11.19 17.71
C ALA A 178 -6.10 11.94 17.77
N ARG A 179 -6.53 12.35 18.97
CA ARG A 179 -7.87 12.93 19.22
C ARG A 179 -7.89 14.44 19.38
N PHE A 180 -6.79 15.01 19.88
CA PHE A 180 -6.75 16.38 20.36
C PHE A 180 -5.61 17.13 19.67
N THR A 181 -5.90 18.33 19.21
CA THR A 181 -4.90 19.27 18.71
C THR A 181 -4.81 20.44 19.66
N ARG A 182 -3.68 20.59 20.34
CA ARG A 182 -3.44 21.70 21.26
C ARG A 182 -3.15 22.99 20.48
N LYS A 183 -3.87 24.08 20.79
CA LYS A 183 -3.58 25.44 20.35
C LYS A 183 -3.39 26.31 21.59
N GLU A 184 -2.13 26.55 21.96
CA GLU A 184 -1.78 27.22 23.22
C GLU A 184 -2.41 26.54 24.44
N ASP A 185 -3.30 27.23 25.17
CA ASP A 185 -3.98 26.68 26.35
C ASP A 185 -5.33 26.02 25.97
N ASP A 186 -5.77 26.15 24.71
CA ASP A 186 -7.01 25.56 24.22
C ASP A 186 -6.79 24.20 23.53
N LEU A 187 -7.83 23.36 23.56
CA LEU A 187 -7.84 22.03 22.92
C LEU A 187 -8.86 21.98 21.79
N LEU A 188 -8.46 21.53 20.61
CA LEU A 188 -9.36 21.25 19.49
C LEU A 188 -9.61 19.73 19.40
N TYR A 189 -10.86 19.34 19.48
CA TYR A 189 -11.34 17.97 19.28
C TYR A 189 -12.17 17.89 18.00
N LYS A 190 -11.92 16.89 17.17
CA LYS A 190 -12.72 16.64 15.96
C LYS A 190 -13.72 15.52 16.28
N ALA A 191 -14.99 15.89 16.41
CA ALA A 191 -16.08 14.95 16.67
C ALA A 191 -16.75 14.57 15.36
N GLU A 192 -16.88 13.27 15.10
CA GLU A 192 -17.69 12.77 13.98
C GLU A 192 -19.09 12.41 14.50
N ILE A 193 -20.11 13.02 13.91
CA ILE A 193 -21.51 12.84 14.31
C ILE A 193 -22.36 12.41 13.11
N GLU A 194 -23.42 11.66 13.37
CA GLU A 194 -24.38 11.27 12.34
C GLU A 194 -25.32 12.44 11.99
N LEU A 195 -25.86 12.44 10.76
CA LEU A 195 -26.80 13.46 10.31
C LEU A 195 -28.04 13.57 11.22
N VAL A 196 -28.52 12.45 11.77
CA VAL A 196 -29.65 12.44 12.70
C VAL A 196 -29.30 13.19 13.97
N THR A 197 -28.16 12.91 14.58
CA THR A 197 -27.68 13.62 15.79
C THR A 197 -27.44 15.10 15.51
N ALA A 198 -26.97 15.45 14.31
CA ALA A 198 -26.75 16.83 13.90
C ALA A 198 -28.05 17.64 13.78
N LEU A 199 -29.18 17.00 13.43
CA LEU A 199 -30.47 17.67 13.21
C LEU A 199 -31.43 17.54 14.39
N ALA A 200 -31.60 16.33 14.92
CA ALA A 200 -32.55 16.00 15.97
C ALA A 200 -31.99 16.14 17.39
N GLY A 201 -30.69 16.46 17.51
CA GLY A 201 -29.99 16.46 18.79
C GLY A 201 -29.61 15.07 19.27
N GLY A 202 -28.94 15.00 20.41
CA GLY A 202 -28.42 13.76 20.99
C GLY A 202 -27.27 14.04 21.94
N THR A 203 -26.64 12.99 22.46
CA THR A 203 -25.54 13.10 23.42
C THR A 203 -24.26 12.52 22.84
N ILE A 204 -23.14 13.23 23.04
CA ILE A 204 -21.82 12.81 22.58
C ILE A 204 -20.93 12.61 23.79
N PHE A 205 -20.22 11.49 23.80
CA PHE A 205 -19.29 11.14 24.86
C PHE A 205 -17.86 11.35 24.36
N VAL A 206 -17.14 12.28 24.99
CA VAL A 206 -15.74 12.59 24.66
C VAL A 206 -14.85 12.17 25.82
N GLU A 207 -13.95 11.23 25.58
CA GLU A 207 -12.92 10.86 26.54
C GLU A 207 -11.81 11.92 26.54
N HIS A 208 -11.61 12.56 27.70
CA HIS A 208 -10.65 13.64 27.92
C HIS A 208 -9.24 13.09 28.21
N LEU A 209 -8.23 13.97 28.27
CA LEU A 209 -6.84 13.67 28.63
C LEU A 209 -6.67 13.16 30.08
N ASP A 210 -7.68 13.34 30.92
CA ASP A 210 -7.74 12.86 32.30
C ASP A 210 -8.37 11.46 32.47
N ASP A 211 -8.62 10.73 31.38
CA ASP A 211 -9.39 9.47 31.34
C ASP A 211 -10.85 9.64 31.80
N ARG A 212 -11.33 10.89 31.94
CA ARG A 212 -12.72 11.21 32.27
C ARG A 212 -13.54 11.34 31.00
N TRP A 213 -14.78 10.86 31.04
CA TRP A 213 -15.74 11.01 29.96
C TRP A 213 -16.58 12.27 30.15
N LEU A 214 -16.60 13.14 29.16
CA LEU A 214 -17.46 14.32 29.10
C LEU A 214 -18.70 14.00 28.28
N SER A 215 -19.88 14.10 28.89
CA SER A 215 -21.16 14.07 28.18
C SER A 215 -21.49 15.48 27.68
N ILE A 216 -21.55 15.63 26.36
CA ILE A 216 -21.92 16.87 25.70
C ILE A 216 -23.28 16.68 25.02
N ASP A 217 -24.28 17.39 25.52
CA ASP A 217 -25.65 17.29 25.03
C ASP A 217 -25.86 18.31 23.91
N ILE A 218 -26.33 17.83 22.76
CA ILE A 218 -26.80 18.64 21.65
C ILE A 218 -28.31 18.73 21.79
N LEU A 219 -28.80 19.95 22.04
CA LEU A 219 -30.21 20.21 22.22
C LEU A 219 -30.98 19.97 20.90
N PRO A 220 -32.11 19.24 20.94
CA PRO A 220 -32.99 19.09 19.78
C PRO A 220 -33.44 20.47 19.25
N GLY A 221 -33.32 20.67 17.93
CA GLY A 221 -33.65 21.93 17.26
C GLY A 221 -32.47 22.86 17.00
N GLU A 222 -31.31 22.62 17.63
CA GLU A 222 -30.07 23.32 17.27
C GLU A 222 -29.29 22.50 16.21
N ALA A 223 -29.53 22.81 14.94
CA ALA A 223 -28.87 22.12 13.84
C ALA A 223 -27.36 22.42 13.81
N ILE A 224 -26.53 21.38 13.92
CA ILE A 224 -25.08 21.49 13.80
C ILE A 224 -24.70 21.42 12.32
N CYS A 225 -24.15 22.52 11.80
CA CYS A 225 -23.63 22.56 10.45
C CYS A 225 -22.31 21.76 10.34
N PRO A 226 -22.01 21.17 9.17
CA PRO A 226 -20.68 20.60 8.92
C PRO A 226 -19.59 21.65 9.20
N ASP A 227 -18.52 21.22 9.88
CA ASP A 227 -17.41 22.05 10.34
C ASP A 227 -17.76 23.15 11.35
N ALA A 228 -18.98 23.15 11.91
CA ALA A 228 -19.31 24.02 13.02
C ALA A 228 -18.41 23.75 14.22
N VAL A 229 -18.00 24.83 14.90
CA VAL A 229 -17.15 24.76 16.09
C VAL A 229 -17.95 25.24 17.29
N LYS A 230 -18.13 24.38 18.30
CA LYS A 230 -18.69 24.77 19.60
C LYS A 230 -17.62 24.72 20.69
N MET A 231 -17.81 25.52 21.73
CA MET A 231 -16.85 25.65 22.83
C MET A 231 -17.43 25.06 24.12
N VAL A 232 -16.65 24.20 24.78
CA VAL A 232 -16.85 23.73 26.15
C VAL A 232 -15.87 24.46 27.06
N ARG A 233 -16.41 25.26 27.97
CA ARG A 233 -15.61 26.13 28.86
C ARG A 233 -14.84 25.32 29.90
N GLY A 234 -13.58 25.69 30.17
CA GLY A 234 -12.78 25.14 31.26
C GLY A 234 -12.32 23.68 31.08
N GLN A 235 -12.46 23.12 29.87
CA GLN A 235 -12.03 21.75 29.54
C GLN A 235 -10.78 21.72 28.64
N GLY A 236 -10.05 22.84 28.51
CA GLY A 236 -8.79 22.94 27.77
C GLY A 236 -7.58 22.52 28.60
N MET A 237 -6.38 22.92 28.17
CA MET A 237 -5.14 22.65 28.91
C MET A 237 -5.04 23.54 30.16
N PRO A 238 -4.43 23.06 31.26
CA PRO A 238 -4.07 23.91 32.38
C PRO A 238 -3.06 24.96 31.92
N SER A 239 -3.20 26.21 32.36
CA SER A 239 -2.20 27.24 32.09
C SER A 239 -0.97 27.05 32.98
N GLU A 240 0.21 27.37 32.45
CA GLU A 240 1.47 27.26 33.20
C GLU A 240 1.61 28.35 34.29
N ARG A 241 1.00 29.52 34.06
CA ARG A 241 1.11 30.69 34.96
C ARG A 241 -0.07 30.82 35.92
N HIS A 242 -1.25 30.48 35.46
CA HIS A 242 -2.50 30.58 36.21
C HIS A 242 -3.03 29.16 36.44
N HIS A 243 -3.56 28.85 37.62
CA HIS A 243 -4.13 27.52 37.91
C HIS A 243 -5.50 27.28 37.21
N ASP A 244 -5.82 28.08 36.21
CA ASP A 244 -7.04 28.00 35.40
C ASP A 244 -6.80 27.12 34.17
N HIS A 245 -7.90 26.55 33.66
CA HIS A 245 -7.90 25.72 32.47
C HIS A 245 -8.37 26.55 31.27
N GLY A 246 -7.79 26.31 30.10
CA GLY A 246 -8.28 26.84 28.83
C GLY A 246 -9.63 26.23 28.44
N ASN A 247 -10.02 26.45 27.19
CA ASN A 247 -11.29 25.95 26.66
C ASN A 247 -11.07 24.78 25.69
N MET A 248 -12.10 23.94 25.55
CA MET A 248 -12.11 22.88 24.54
C MET A 248 -13.06 23.27 23.41
N TYR A 249 -12.56 23.30 22.18
CA TYR A 249 -13.34 23.51 20.97
C TYR A 249 -13.60 22.16 20.31
N ILE A 250 -14.87 21.91 19.99
CA ILE A 250 -15.30 20.72 19.28
C ILE A 250 -15.67 21.16 17.87
N GLN A 251 -14.92 20.68 16.89
CA GLN A 251 -15.28 20.79 15.48
C GLN A 251 -16.10 19.56 15.09
N PHE A 252 -17.31 19.78 14.61
CA PHE A 252 -18.22 18.70 14.22
C PHE A 252 -18.09 18.38 12.73
N SER A 253 -17.80 17.12 12.42
CA SER A 253 -17.85 16.57 11.07
C SER A 253 -19.09 15.69 10.94
N VAL A 254 -20.03 16.08 10.08
CA VAL A 254 -21.30 15.37 9.90
C VAL A 254 -21.13 14.27 8.85
N LYS A 255 -21.35 13.02 9.24
CA LYS A 255 -21.41 11.88 8.32
C LYS A 255 -22.80 11.80 7.69
N PHE A 256 -22.83 11.94 6.37
CA PHE A 256 -24.03 11.74 5.57
C PHE A 256 -24.23 10.26 5.23
N PRO A 257 -25.48 9.80 5.11
CA PRO A 257 -25.79 8.44 4.70
C PRO A 257 -25.35 8.15 3.25
N GLU A 258 -25.17 6.88 2.92
CA GLU A 258 -24.67 6.43 1.60
C GLU A 258 -25.67 6.66 0.45
N LYS A 259 -25.16 6.59 -0.80
CA LYS A 259 -25.99 6.67 -2.02
C LYS A 259 -27.02 5.52 -1.98
N ASN A 260 -28.32 5.85 -2.06
CA ASN A 260 -29.48 4.94 -1.95
C ASN A 260 -29.87 4.46 -0.53
N TRP A 261 -29.55 5.22 0.52
CA TRP A 261 -30.00 4.89 1.89
C TRP A 261 -31.53 4.79 2.06
N MET A 262 -32.30 5.36 1.13
CA MET A 262 -33.75 5.34 1.11
C MET A 262 -34.24 5.17 -0.33
N GLN A 263 -35.16 4.22 -0.56
CA GLN A 263 -35.69 3.88 -1.88
C GLN A 263 -37.13 4.35 -2.10
N ASP A 264 -37.86 4.64 -1.02
CA ASP A 264 -39.28 5.00 -1.08
C ASP A 264 -39.50 6.50 -1.28
N GLU A 265 -40.22 6.86 -2.34
CA GLU A 265 -40.53 8.27 -2.69
C GLU A 265 -41.35 8.99 -1.61
N ALA A 266 -42.26 8.27 -0.93
CA ALA A 266 -43.07 8.80 0.17
C ALA A 266 -42.23 9.28 1.37
N SER A 267 -41.12 8.60 1.65
CA SER A 267 -40.23 8.96 2.76
C SER A 267 -39.42 10.22 2.44
N PHE A 268 -39.08 10.45 1.17
CA PHE A 268 -38.46 11.70 0.71
C PHE A 268 -39.42 12.89 0.79
N GLU A 269 -40.71 12.69 0.46
CA GLU A 269 -41.72 13.74 0.65
C GLU A 269 -41.92 14.08 2.13
N ALA A 270 -41.92 13.07 3.01
CA ALA A 270 -41.97 13.30 4.46
C ALA A 270 -40.78 14.11 4.95
N LEU A 271 -39.56 13.80 4.48
CA LEU A 271 -38.35 14.59 4.79
C LEU A 271 -38.46 16.03 4.28
N ARG A 272 -38.98 16.25 3.06
CA ARG A 272 -39.21 17.59 2.51
C ARG A 272 -40.20 18.41 3.31
N LYS A 273 -41.20 17.77 3.94
CA LYS A 273 -42.16 18.44 4.83
C LYS A 273 -41.56 18.80 6.19
N LEU A 274 -40.60 18.00 6.68
CA LEU A 274 -39.97 18.20 7.99
C LEU A 274 -38.84 19.24 7.98
N LEU A 275 -38.15 19.39 6.85
CA LEU A 275 -37.05 20.35 6.70
C LEU A 275 -37.55 21.72 6.22
N PRO A 276 -36.90 22.83 6.63
CA PRO A 276 -37.27 24.16 6.16
C PRO A 276 -37.13 24.29 4.64
N ALA A 277 -38.03 25.04 4.02
CA ALA A 277 -38.01 25.27 2.58
C ALA A 277 -36.70 25.97 2.14
N PRO A 278 -36.11 25.57 1.00
CA PRO A 278 -34.89 26.19 0.51
C PRO A 278 -35.13 27.68 0.20
N SER A 279 -34.33 28.55 0.82
CA SER A 279 -34.45 30.01 0.72
C SER A 279 -33.92 30.59 -0.59
N LEU A 280 -33.06 29.86 -1.30
CA LEU A 280 -32.46 30.27 -2.57
C LEU A 280 -33.13 29.54 -3.73
N GLN A 281 -34.20 30.13 -4.25
CA GLN A 281 -34.66 29.82 -5.60
C GLN A 281 -34.05 30.86 -6.53
N THR A 282 -32.91 30.56 -7.14
CA THR A 282 -32.49 31.28 -8.35
C THR A 282 -33.47 30.90 -9.45
N VAL A 283 -34.62 31.58 -9.49
CA VAL A 283 -35.60 31.38 -10.55
C VAL A 283 -35.04 32.06 -11.81
N PRO A 284 -34.88 31.33 -12.92
CA PRO A 284 -34.47 31.94 -14.17
C PRO A 284 -35.49 33.03 -14.59
N PRO A 285 -35.06 34.08 -15.30
CA PRO A 285 -35.98 35.05 -15.91
C PRO A 285 -37.03 34.33 -16.77
N PRO A 286 -38.25 34.88 -16.93
CA PRO A 286 -39.33 34.22 -17.68
C PRO A 286 -38.98 33.92 -19.15
N ASP A 287 -38.03 34.66 -19.74
CA ASP A 287 -37.52 34.43 -21.10
C ASP A 287 -36.20 33.62 -21.13
N GLY A 288 -35.74 33.12 -19.98
CA GLY A 288 -34.49 32.38 -19.84
C GLY A 288 -34.63 30.92 -20.28
N MET A 289 -33.94 30.53 -21.34
CA MET A 289 -33.83 29.13 -21.75
C MET A 289 -33.06 28.34 -20.68
N THR A 290 -33.74 27.44 -19.96
CA THR A 290 -33.10 26.55 -18.98
C THR A 290 -32.65 25.26 -19.66
N GLU A 291 -31.34 25.06 -19.75
CA GLU A 291 -30.77 23.76 -20.12
C GLU A 291 -30.54 22.92 -18.85
N PRO A 292 -31.09 21.69 -18.75
CA PRO A 292 -30.85 20.83 -17.60
C PRO A 292 -29.38 20.40 -17.55
N ALA A 293 -28.66 20.90 -16.55
CA ALA A 293 -27.27 20.52 -16.29
C ALA A 293 -27.21 19.53 -15.11
N ASP A 294 -26.92 18.26 -15.39
CA ASP A 294 -26.71 17.25 -14.34
C ASP A 294 -25.29 17.36 -13.75
N LEU A 295 -25.17 17.25 -12.42
CA LEU A 295 -23.89 17.19 -11.70
C LEU A 295 -23.15 15.86 -11.98
N GLU A 296 -21.85 15.93 -12.26
CA GLU A 296 -20.99 14.77 -12.50
C GLU A 296 -19.93 14.62 -11.40
N ASP A 297 -19.65 13.39 -10.97
CA ASP A 297 -18.52 13.07 -10.11
C ASP A 297 -17.23 13.11 -10.95
N ILE A 298 -16.18 13.81 -10.50
CA ILE A 298 -14.94 14.01 -11.26
C ILE A 298 -14.20 12.67 -11.46
N GLU A 299 -14.12 12.17 -12.69
CA GLU A 299 -13.40 10.95 -13.05
C GLU A 299 -11.86 11.13 -13.04
N THR A 300 -11.13 10.06 -12.69
CA THR A 300 -9.66 10.09 -12.51
C THR A 300 -8.92 10.06 -13.87
N GLN A 301 -7.88 10.89 -14.04
CA GLN A 301 -7.10 11.08 -15.28
C GLN A 301 -6.64 9.79 -16.02
N SER A 302 -6.51 8.66 -15.34
CA SER A 302 -6.12 7.38 -15.95
C SER A 302 -7.16 6.79 -16.90
N GLN A 303 -8.45 6.99 -16.65
CA GLN A 303 -9.54 6.48 -17.50
C GLN A 303 -9.64 7.23 -18.83
N ALA A 304 -9.34 8.53 -18.83
CA ALA A 304 -9.40 9.37 -20.02
C ALA A 304 -8.37 8.96 -21.09
N ARG A 305 -7.12 8.65 -20.69
CA ARG A 305 -6.07 8.19 -21.62
C ARG A 305 -6.42 6.84 -22.26
N GLN A 306 -6.96 5.92 -21.47
CA GLN A 306 -7.42 4.62 -21.96
C GLN A 306 -8.52 4.79 -23.00
N MET A 307 -9.49 5.67 -22.74
CA MET A 307 -10.57 5.92 -23.69
C MET A 307 -10.09 6.54 -25.01
N HIS A 308 -9.07 7.39 -24.95
CA HIS A 308 -8.47 7.93 -26.16
C HIS A 308 -7.80 6.85 -27.02
N GLN A 309 -7.09 5.91 -26.38
CA GLN A 309 -6.44 4.78 -27.06
C GLN A 309 -7.45 3.82 -27.69
N VAL A 310 -8.53 3.49 -26.96
CA VAL A 310 -9.62 2.65 -27.47
C VAL A 310 -10.33 3.32 -28.66
N ARG A 311 -10.58 4.63 -28.57
CA ARG A 311 -11.12 5.40 -29.71
C ARG A 311 -10.18 5.40 -30.89
N HIS A 312 -8.87 5.42 -30.68
CA HIS A 312 -7.87 5.35 -31.76
C HIS A 312 -7.89 3.99 -32.46
N SER A 313 -7.94 2.89 -31.71
CA SER A 313 -8.00 1.53 -32.26
C SER A 313 -9.31 1.20 -32.99
N LEU A 314 -10.40 1.90 -32.64
CA LEU A 314 -11.72 1.69 -33.26
C LEU A 314 -12.01 2.64 -34.43
N ARG A 315 -11.08 3.54 -34.79
CA ARG A 315 -11.27 4.46 -35.92
C ARG A 315 -11.47 3.68 -37.21
N GLY A 316 -12.61 3.89 -37.87
CA GLY A 316 -12.98 3.27 -39.14
C GLY A 316 -14.02 2.17 -39.01
N ASP A 317 -13.98 1.38 -37.92
CA ASP A 317 -14.87 0.24 -37.74
C ASP A 317 -16.03 0.52 -36.75
N ALA A 318 -15.78 1.34 -35.72
CA ALA A 318 -16.77 1.60 -34.68
C ALA A 318 -16.66 3.02 -34.09
N VAL A 319 -17.79 3.55 -33.63
CA VAL A 319 -17.89 4.85 -32.96
C VAL A 319 -18.29 4.63 -31.50
N VAL A 320 -17.43 5.07 -30.58
CA VAL A 320 -17.69 5.01 -29.13
C VAL A 320 -18.28 6.32 -28.64
N LEU A 321 -19.50 6.26 -28.10
CA LEU A 321 -20.24 7.40 -27.56
C LEU A 321 -20.56 7.16 -26.09
N MET A 322 -20.10 8.08 -25.24
CA MET A 322 -20.42 8.09 -23.81
C MET A 322 -21.49 9.16 -23.59
N GLY A 323 -22.51 8.85 -22.78
CA GLY A 323 -23.60 9.78 -22.51
C GLY A 323 -24.18 9.57 -21.12
N LYS A 324 -24.83 10.61 -20.58
CA LYS A 324 -25.52 10.52 -19.30
C LYS A 324 -26.67 9.52 -19.38
N ASN A 325 -26.73 8.57 -18.44
CA ASN A 325 -27.77 7.53 -18.43
C ASN A 325 -29.19 8.10 -18.42
N THR A 326 -29.41 9.22 -17.72
CA THR A 326 -30.70 9.94 -17.67
C THR A 326 -31.11 10.41 -19.07
N MET A 327 -30.19 11.08 -19.78
CA MET A 327 -30.39 11.59 -21.13
C MET A 327 -30.56 10.46 -22.15
N VAL A 328 -29.72 9.42 -22.08
CA VAL A 328 -29.80 8.25 -22.95
C VAL A 328 -31.17 7.57 -22.79
N ARG A 329 -31.60 7.30 -21.55
CA ARG A 329 -32.90 6.66 -21.31
C ARG A 329 -34.06 7.53 -21.80
N ARG A 330 -33.98 8.86 -21.64
CA ARG A 330 -34.99 9.80 -22.14
C ARG A 330 -35.05 9.78 -23.67
N ALA A 331 -33.89 9.84 -24.34
CA ALA A 331 -33.79 9.80 -25.79
C ALA A 331 -34.31 8.46 -26.35
N LEU A 332 -33.89 7.33 -25.77
CA LEU A 332 -34.37 6.00 -26.15
C LEU A 332 -35.89 5.91 -26.03
N LYS A 333 -36.49 6.47 -24.96
CA LYS A 333 -37.95 6.51 -24.81
C LYS A 333 -38.67 7.30 -25.90
N THR A 334 -38.06 8.33 -26.47
CA THR A 334 -38.62 9.04 -27.62
C THR A 334 -38.59 8.18 -28.89
N PHE A 335 -37.54 7.39 -29.09
CA PHE A 335 -37.39 6.50 -30.25
C PHE A 335 -38.21 5.21 -30.18
N ILE A 336 -38.81 4.88 -29.01
CA ILE A 336 -39.71 3.72 -28.87
C ILE A 336 -40.93 3.84 -29.77
N ALA A 337 -41.40 5.05 -30.08
CA ALA A 337 -42.53 5.27 -30.98
C ALA A 337 -42.25 4.78 -32.41
N ASP A 338 -41.00 4.92 -32.86
CA ASP A 338 -40.58 4.53 -34.22
C ASP A 338 -40.03 3.10 -34.27
N SER A 339 -39.46 2.62 -33.16
CA SER A 339 -38.79 1.31 -33.06
C SER A 339 -38.95 0.71 -31.66
N PRO A 340 -39.90 -0.21 -31.45
CA PRO A 340 -40.21 -0.77 -30.13
C PRO A 340 -39.08 -1.64 -29.56
N GLU A 341 -38.14 -2.04 -30.41
CA GLU A 341 -37.05 -2.95 -30.05
C GLU A 341 -36.05 -2.36 -29.05
N TYR A 342 -35.91 -1.03 -29.00
CA TYR A 342 -35.01 -0.35 -28.07
C TYR A 342 -35.47 -0.40 -26.60
N GLU A 343 -36.72 -0.80 -26.35
CA GLU A 343 -37.22 -1.00 -24.98
C GLU A 343 -36.39 -2.05 -24.22
N ARG A 344 -35.89 -3.08 -24.92
CA ARG A 344 -35.07 -4.16 -24.36
C ARG A 344 -33.71 -3.68 -23.81
N LEU A 345 -33.22 -2.52 -24.27
CA LEU A 345 -31.98 -1.92 -23.80
C LEU A 345 -32.13 -1.14 -22.50
N LEU A 346 -33.31 -0.57 -22.21
CA LEU A 346 -33.54 0.31 -21.05
C LEU A 346 -33.10 -0.29 -19.69
N PRO A 347 -33.35 -1.58 -19.39
CA PRO A 347 -32.92 -2.19 -18.12
C PRO A 347 -31.40 -2.23 -17.94
N HIS A 348 -30.66 -2.25 -19.05
CA HIS A 348 -29.21 -2.48 -19.10
C HIS A 348 -28.40 -1.18 -19.08
N VAL A 349 -29.03 -0.02 -19.30
CA VAL A 349 -28.39 1.30 -19.20
C VAL A 349 -28.28 1.74 -17.73
N LYS A 350 -27.44 1.08 -16.93
CA LYS A 350 -27.20 1.37 -15.50
C LYS A 350 -25.70 1.34 -15.18
N GLY A 351 -25.22 2.26 -14.34
CA GLY A 351 -23.81 2.38 -13.98
C GLY A 351 -22.99 3.16 -15.02
N ASN A 352 -21.67 2.98 -15.04
CA ASN A 352 -20.79 3.66 -16.01
C ASN A 352 -20.81 2.89 -17.33
N VAL A 353 -21.79 3.20 -18.19
CA VAL A 353 -22.01 2.53 -19.48
C VAL A 353 -21.77 3.48 -20.65
N GLY A 354 -21.32 2.91 -21.77
CA GLY A 354 -21.13 3.60 -23.04
C GLY A 354 -21.65 2.77 -24.20
N PHE A 355 -21.96 3.42 -25.31
CA PHE A 355 -22.42 2.76 -26.53
C PHE A 355 -21.29 2.69 -27.54
N VAL A 356 -21.10 1.51 -28.14
CA VAL A 356 -20.20 1.29 -29.27
C VAL A 356 -21.06 0.96 -30.47
N PHE A 357 -21.20 1.91 -31.39
CA PHE A 357 -21.94 1.71 -32.63
C PHE A 357 -21.02 1.11 -33.67
N THR A 358 -21.48 0.05 -34.33
CA THR A 358 -20.73 -0.66 -35.36
C THR A 358 -21.67 -1.20 -36.43
N ASN A 359 -21.17 -1.22 -37.67
CA ASN A 359 -21.77 -1.95 -38.79
C ASN A 359 -20.94 -3.19 -39.19
N GLY A 360 -19.78 -3.42 -38.56
CA GLY A 360 -18.89 -4.55 -38.81
C GLY A 360 -19.17 -5.76 -37.91
N GLY A 361 -18.35 -6.80 -38.04
CA GLY A 361 -18.46 -8.04 -37.28
C GLY A 361 -18.35 -7.82 -35.76
N LEU A 362 -19.34 -8.30 -35.00
CA LEU A 362 -19.41 -8.14 -33.54
C LEU A 362 -18.23 -8.80 -32.82
N LYS A 363 -17.72 -9.92 -33.35
CA LYS A 363 -16.60 -10.67 -32.77
C LYS A 363 -15.28 -9.89 -32.87
N ASP A 364 -14.97 -9.36 -34.05
CA ASP A 364 -13.73 -8.61 -34.28
C ASP A 364 -13.64 -7.36 -33.41
N ILE A 365 -14.77 -6.67 -33.23
CA ILE A 365 -14.84 -5.45 -32.42
C ILE A 365 -14.75 -5.77 -30.94
N ARG A 366 -15.39 -6.86 -30.51
CA ARG A 366 -15.24 -7.37 -29.15
C ARG A 366 -13.79 -7.70 -28.84
N ASP A 367 -13.10 -8.38 -29.75
CA ASP A 367 -11.69 -8.72 -29.58
C ASP A 367 -10.80 -7.46 -29.55
N LYS A 368 -11.07 -6.47 -30.40
CA LYS A 368 -10.37 -5.16 -30.38
C LYS A 368 -10.61 -4.37 -29.08
N VAL A 369 -11.82 -4.41 -28.53
CA VAL A 369 -12.16 -3.76 -27.26
C VAL A 369 -11.50 -4.48 -26.08
N LEU A 370 -11.53 -5.81 -26.06
CA LEU A 370 -10.96 -6.64 -25.01
C LEU A 370 -9.42 -6.71 -25.06
N ALA A 371 -8.80 -6.51 -26.23
CA ALA A 371 -7.36 -6.45 -26.39
C ALA A 371 -6.75 -5.19 -25.72
N ASN A 372 -7.50 -4.08 -25.68
CA ASN A 372 -7.06 -2.82 -25.08
C ASN A 372 -7.31 -2.77 -23.57
N LYS A 373 -6.82 -3.79 -22.86
CA LYS A 373 -6.80 -3.84 -21.40
C LYS A 373 -5.50 -3.24 -20.88
N VAL A 374 -5.62 -2.29 -19.94
CA VAL A 374 -4.46 -1.69 -19.28
C VAL A 374 -4.24 -2.39 -17.95
N ALA A 375 -3.01 -2.81 -17.71
CA ALA A 375 -2.63 -3.36 -16.41
C ALA A 375 -2.63 -2.25 -15.36
N ALA A 376 -3.26 -2.50 -14.22
CA ALA A 376 -3.37 -1.53 -13.14
C ALA A 376 -2.89 -2.09 -11.82
N PRO A 377 -2.34 -1.21 -10.97
CA PRO A 377 -1.91 -1.58 -9.63
C PRO A 377 -3.11 -1.96 -8.76
N ALA A 378 -2.89 -2.92 -7.86
CA ALA A 378 -3.86 -3.26 -6.84
C ALA A 378 -4.00 -2.09 -5.86
N ARG A 379 -5.24 -1.68 -5.56
CA ARG A 379 -5.54 -0.64 -4.57
C ARG A 379 -5.98 -1.30 -3.26
N ALA A 380 -5.54 -0.73 -2.14
CA ALA A 380 -5.95 -1.19 -0.81
C ALA A 380 -7.48 -1.11 -0.67
N GLY A 381 -8.11 -2.19 -0.21
CA GLY A 381 -9.55 -2.29 -0.02
C GLY A 381 -10.37 -2.64 -1.27
N ALA A 382 -9.74 -2.71 -2.45
CA ALA A 382 -10.41 -3.19 -3.66
C ALA A 382 -10.65 -4.71 -3.58
N VAL A 383 -11.76 -5.18 -4.16
CA VAL A 383 -12.05 -6.62 -4.29
C VAL A 383 -11.28 -7.16 -5.49
N ALA A 384 -10.52 -8.23 -5.28
CA ALA A 384 -9.73 -8.87 -6.34
C ALA A 384 -10.64 -9.68 -7.29
N PRO A 385 -10.68 -9.37 -8.60
CA PRO A 385 -11.48 -10.14 -9.57
C PRO A 385 -10.90 -11.52 -9.90
N SER A 386 -9.60 -11.71 -9.68
CA SER A 386 -8.88 -12.96 -9.95
C SER A 386 -7.81 -13.20 -8.89
N ASP A 387 -7.35 -14.44 -8.78
CA ASP A 387 -6.25 -14.82 -7.90
C ASP A 387 -4.97 -14.06 -8.28
N VAL A 388 -4.27 -13.54 -7.27
CA VAL A 388 -3.01 -12.79 -7.46
C VAL A 388 -1.83 -13.63 -7.01
N TRP A 389 -0.91 -13.89 -7.94
CA TRP A 389 0.29 -14.68 -7.71
C TRP A 389 1.55 -13.81 -7.79
N ILE A 390 2.52 -14.11 -6.93
CA ILE A 390 3.86 -13.54 -7.02
C ILE A 390 4.79 -14.63 -7.56
N PRO A 391 5.44 -14.43 -8.72
CA PRO A 391 6.36 -15.43 -9.27
C PRO A 391 7.67 -15.49 -8.47
N ALA A 392 8.28 -16.67 -8.43
CA ALA A 392 9.61 -16.90 -7.90
C ALA A 392 10.65 -16.20 -8.78
N GLY A 393 11.65 -15.59 -8.15
CA GLY A 393 12.69 -14.87 -8.86
C GLY A 393 13.32 -13.73 -8.07
N ASN A 394 14.32 -13.10 -8.68
CA ASN A 394 15.04 -12.00 -8.07
C ASN A 394 14.22 -10.70 -8.14
N THR A 395 14.00 -10.07 -6.98
CA THR A 395 13.23 -8.82 -6.89
C THR A 395 14.07 -7.57 -7.17
N GLY A 396 15.40 -7.68 -7.17
CA GLY A 396 16.31 -6.55 -7.36
C GLY A 396 16.36 -5.56 -6.19
N MET A 397 15.70 -5.87 -5.07
CA MET A 397 15.62 -5.00 -3.89
C MET A 397 16.79 -5.24 -2.93
N GLU A 398 17.25 -4.17 -2.27
CA GLU A 398 18.27 -4.24 -1.23
C GLU A 398 17.79 -5.00 0.03
N PRO A 399 18.69 -5.63 0.81
CA PRO A 399 18.33 -6.52 1.93
C PRO A 399 17.56 -5.84 3.09
N GLY A 400 17.57 -4.51 3.15
CA GLY A 400 16.96 -3.74 4.24
C GLY A 400 15.43 -3.88 4.36
N LYS A 401 14.74 -4.36 3.31
CA LYS A 401 13.26 -4.48 3.29
C LYS A 401 12.75 -5.92 3.45
N THR A 402 13.60 -6.86 3.85
CA THR A 402 13.25 -8.28 4.03
C THR A 402 12.15 -8.53 5.07
N SER A 403 12.06 -7.69 6.11
CA SER A 403 11.01 -7.78 7.14
C SER A 403 9.59 -7.64 6.58
N PHE A 404 9.42 -6.89 5.48
CA PHE A 404 8.13 -6.67 4.86
C PHE A 404 7.61 -7.92 4.13
N PHE A 405 8.50 -8.67 3.47
CA PHE A 405 8.18 -9.94 2.81
C PHE A 405 7.88 -11.04 3.83
N GLN A 406 8.61 -11.06 4.95
CA GLN A 406 8.41 -12.01 6.03
C GLN A 406 7.06 -11.80 6.75
N ALA A 407 6.65 -10.55 6.96
CA ALA A 407 5.37 -10.22 7.58
C ALA A 407 4.15 -10.70 6.77
N LEU A 408 4.31 -10.81 5.44
CA LEU A 408 3.28 -11.29 4.51
C LEU A 408 3.39 -12.79 4.22
N GLY A 409 4.29 -13.51 4.90
CA GLY A 409 4.49 -14.94 4.68
C GLY A 409 5.12 -15.31 3.33
N VAL A 410 5.73 -14.36 2.63
CA VAL A 410 6.38 -14.62 1.33
C VAL A 410 7.78 -15.22 1.58
N PRO A 411 8.05 -16.46 1.14
CA PRO A 411 9.34 -17.11 1.38
C PRO A 411 10.42 -16.43 0.52
N THR A 412 11.37 -15.77 1.18
CA THR A 412 12.43 -14.98 0.54
C THR A 412 13.80 -15.35 1.10
N LYS A 413 14.82 -15.29 0.24
CA LYS A 413 16.23 -15.54 0.58
C LYS A 413 17.08 -14.41 0.01
N ILE A 414 18.12 -14.02 0.72
CA ILE A 414 19.09 -13.04 0.21
C ILE A 414 20.12 -13.79 -0.63
N ALA A 415 20.16 -13.49 -1.93
CA ALA A 415 21.13 -14.06 -2.87
C ALA A 415 21.82 -12.91 -3.62
N ARG A 416 23.15 -12.94 -3.67
CA ARG A 416 23.97 -11.93 -4.40
C ARG A 416 23.67 -10.47 -4.03
N GLY A 417 23.30 -10.21 -2.77
CA GLY A 417 23.03 -8.86 -2.26
C GLY A 417 21.62 -8.33 -2.57
N THR A 418 20.76 -9.11 -3.24
CA THR A 418 19.34 -8.78 -3.49
C THR A 418 18.41 -9.83 -2.89
N ILE A 419 17.13 -9.47 -2.72
CA ILE A 419 16.09 -10.37 -2.21
C ILE A 419 15.55 -11.24 -3.35
N GLU A 420 15.57 -12.55 -3.19
CA GLU A 420 15.04 -13.54 -4.15
C GLU A 420 13.88 -14.31 -3.53
N ILE A 421 12.77 -14.45 -4.25
CA ILE A 421 11.58 -15.22 -3.84
C ILE A 421 11.80 -16.68 -4.25
N THR A 422 11.66 -17.61 -3.32
CA THR A 422 12.03 -19.02 -3.54
C THR A 422 10.98 -19.83 -4.30
N SER A 423 9.70 -19.49 -4.16
CA SER A 423 8.58 -20.23 -4.75
C SER A 423 7.39 -19.31 -5.01
N ASP A 424 6.62 -19.65 -6.04
CA ASP A 424 5.39 -18.93 -6.36
C ASP A 424 4.41 -19.02 -5.19
N LEU A 425 3.87 -17.87 -4.77
CA LEU A 425 2.92 -17.79 -3.67
C LEU A 425 1.66 -17.03 -4.10
N LYS A 426 0.51 -17.60 -3.76
CA LYS A 426 -0.79 -16.96 -3.90
C LYS A 426 -0.97 -15.95 -2.77
N LEU A 427 -0.95 -14.65 -3.10
CA LEU A 427 -1.05 -13.58 -2.12
C LEU A 427 -2.52 -13.25 -1.79
N VAL A 428 -3.40 -13.25 -2.80
CA VAL A 428 -4.80 -12.84 -2.67
C VAL A 428 -5.70 -13.83 -3.42
N GLU A 429 -6.80 -14.22 -2.79
CA GLU A 429 -7.83 -15.06 -3.42
C GLU A 429 -8.85 -14.21 -4.18
N ALA A 430 -9.39 -14.76 -5.28
CA ALA A 430 -10.48 -14.14 -6.01
C ALA A 430 -11.66 -13.84 -5.07
N ASN A 431 -12.24 -12.66 -5.23
CA ASN A 431 -13.31 -12.07 -4.42
C ASN A 431 -12.95 -11.67 -2.99
N SER A 432 -11.67 -11.76 -2.58
CA SER A 432 -11.22 -11.19 -1.30
C SER A 432 -10.80 -9.73 -1.44
N LYS A 433 -10.82 -8.98 -0.33
CA LYS A 433 -10.39 -7.58 -0.28
C LYS A 433 -8.87 -7.52 -0.14
N VAL A 434 -8.21 -6.75 -1.02
CA VAL A 434 -6.76 -6.58 -1.00
C VAL A 434 -6.35 -5.75 0.23
N GLY A 435 -5.45 -6.30 1.06
CA GLY A 435 -4.88 -5.58 2.20
C GLY A 435 -3.97 -4.42 1.79
N ALA A 436 -3.81 -3.41 2.65
CA ALA A 436 -2.93 -2.27 2.36
C ALA A 436 -1.46 -2.69 2.18
N SER A 437 -1.01 -3.67 2.97
CA SER A 437 0.34 -4.23 2.90
C SER A 437 0.58 -5.03 1.61
N GLU A 438 -0.42 -5.80 1.17
CA GLU A 438 -0.38 -6.60 -0.07
C GLU A 438 -0.35 -5.71 -1.31
N ALA A 439 -1.21 -4.69 -1.36
CA ALA A 439 -1.22 -3.69 -2.44
C ALA A 439 0.13 -2.96 -2.52
N SER A 440 0.70 -2.59 -1.37
CA SER A 440 2.01 -1.93 -1.32
C SER A 440 3.14 -2.84 -1.80
N LEU A 441 3.10 -4.14 -1.48
CA LEU A 441 4.07 -5.13 -1.96
C LEU A 441 4.01 -5.28 -3.48
N LEU A 442 2.80 -5.43 -4.04
CA LEU A 442 2.60 -5.58 -5.48
C LEU A 442 3.09 -4.34 -6.24
N ASN A 443 2.85 -3.14 -5.70
CA ASN A 443 3.37 -1.90 -6.26
C ASN A 443 4.90 -1.82 -6.19
N LEU A 444 5.52 -2.28 -5.10
CA LEU A 444 6.98 -2.31 -4.97
C LEU A 444 7.64 -3.30 -5.93
N LEU A 445 6.98 -4.42 -6.23
CA LEU A 445 7.44 -5.40 -7.21
C LEU A 445 7.11 -5.01 -8.67
N ASN A 446 6.45 -3.86 -8.89
CA ASN A 446 5.90 -3.45 -10.18
C ASN A 446 4.99 -4.51 -10.83
N ILE A 447 4.29 -5.29 -10.00
CA ILE A 447 3.31 -6.28 -10.46
C ILE A 447 1.94 -5.62 -10.39
N SER A 448 1.33 -5.43 -11.55
CA SER A 448 -0.04 -4.93 -11.72
C SER A 448 -0.97 -6.10 -12.09
N PRO A 449 -1.61 -6.76 -11.11
CA PRO A 449 -2.32 -8.01 -11.35
C PRO A 449 -3.71 -7.83 -11.96
N PHE A 450 -4.27 -6.62 -11.89
CA PHE A 450 -5.61 -6.37 -12.40
C PHE A 450 -5.53 -5.72 -13.78
N THR A 451 -6.42 -6.16 -14.67
CA THR A 451 -6.62 -5.49 -15.95
C THR A 451 -7.89 -4.67 -15.87
N TYR A 452 -7.79 -3.36 -16.02
CA TYR A 452 -8.98 -2.52 -16.24
C TYR A 452 -9.13 -2.31 -17.73
N GLY A 453 -10.32 -2.64 -18.22
CA GLY A 453 -10.69 -2.55 -19.62
C GLY A 453 -12.16 -2.21 -19.72
N LEU A 454 -12.59 -1.82 -20.93
CA LEU A 454 -14.01 -1.77 -21.21
C LEU A 454 -14.53 -3.21 -21.26
N GLY A 455 -15.44 -3.53 -20.33
CA GLY A 455 -16.22 -4.76 -20.36
C GLY A 455 -17.46 -4.57 -21.23
N ILE A 456 -17.82 -5.58 -22.01
CA ILE A 456 -19.06 -5.59 -22.78
C ILE A 456 -20.13 -6.24 -21.91
N ALA A 457 -21.10 -5.47 -21.45
CA ALA A 457 -22.19 -5.99 -20.62
C ALA A 457 -23.25 -6.69 -21.48
N GLN A 458 -23.69 -6.04 -22.55
CA GLN A 458 -24.71 -6.52 -23.46
C GLN A 458 -24.38 -6.10 -24.88
N VAL A 459 -24.80 -6.91 -25.83
CA VAL A 459 -24.73 -6.63 -27.26
C VAL A 459 -26.16 -6.56 -27.79
N TYR A 460 -26.42 -5.59 -28.66
CA TYR A 460 -27.69 -5.42 -29.34
C TYR A 460 -27.46 -5.61 -30.83
N ASP A 461 -28.24 -6.49 -31.45
CA ASP A 461 -28.24 -6.73 -32.88
C ASP A 461 -29.67 -7.01 -33.36
N GLN A 462 -30.12 -6.27 -34.37
CA GLN A 462 -31.43 -6.41 -35.03
C GLN A 462 -32.60 -6.73 -34.06
N GLY A 463 -32.72 -5.94 -33.00
CA GLY A 463 -33.83 -6.06 -32.04
C GLY A 463 -33.67 -7.13 -30.96
N GLN A 464 -32.56 -7.86 -30.95
CA GLN A 464 -32.21 -8.83 -29.92
C GLN A 464 -31.09 -8.30 -29.04
N THR A 465 -31.18 -8.59 -27.74
CA THR A 465 -30.13 -8.31 -26.77
C THR A 465 -29.58 -9.61 -26.24
N PHE A 466 -28.28 -9.80 -26.31
CA PHE A 466 -27.59 -10.98 -25.81
C PHE A 466 -26.39 -10.60 -24.95
N PRO A 467 -26.08 -11.40 -23.92
CA PRO A 467 -24.86 -11.21 -23.14
C PRO A 467 -23.63 -11.54 -23.99
N ALA A 468 -22.49 -10.94 -23.64
CA ALA A 468 -21.25 -11.09 -24.39
C ALA A 468 -20.78 -12.54 -24.54
N ASP A 469 -21.17 -13.42 -23.61
CA ASP A 469 -20.77 -14.84 -23.57
C ASP A 469 -21.32 -15.64 -24.76
N VAL A 470 -22.42 -15.22 -25.38
CA VAL A 470 -22.99 -15.91 -26.55
C VAL A 470 -22.06 -15.81 -27.77
N LEU A 471 -21.24 -14.74 -27.84
CA LEU A 471 -20.27 -14.57 -28.92
C LEU A 471 -19.03 -15.47 -28.76
N ASP A 472 -18.84 -16.10 -27.59
CA ASP A 472 -17.76 -17.07 -27.34
C ASP A 472 -18.10 -18.49 -27.80
N ILE A 473 -19.29 -18.71 -28.37
CA ILE A 473 -19.65 -20.02 -28.93
C ILE A 473 -18.74 -20.29 -30.12
N GLY A 474 -17.73 -21.13 -29.88
CA GLY A 474 -16.79 -21.59 -30.90
C GLY A 474 -17.44 -22.57 -31.88
N GLU A 475 -16.92 -22.60 -33.10
CA GLU A 475 -17.32 -23.58 -34.12
C GLU A 475 -17.16 -25.02 -33.62
N GLU A 476 -16.18 -25.28 -32.75
CA GLU A 476 -15.97 -26.58 -32.12
C GLU A 476 -17.17 -27.04 -31.28
N GLN A 477 -17.81 -26.14 -30.54
CA GLN A 477 -18.99 -26.48 -29.74
C GLN A 477 -20.17 -26.84 -30.65
N LEU A 478 -20.36 -26.08 -31.74
CA LEU A 478 -21.37 -26.38 -32.74
C LEU A 478 -21.12 -27.76 -33.37
N LEU A 479 -19.89 -28.02 -33.83
CA LEU A 479 -19.50 -29.32 -34.39
C LEU A 479 -19.74 -30.46 -33.40
N LYS A 480 -19.45 -30.26 -32.11
CA LYS A 480 -19.73 -31.25 -31.07
C LYS A 480 -21.22 -31.51 -30.89
N THR A 481 -22.06 -30.48 -30.93
CA THR A 481 -23.52 -30.65 -30.84
C THR A 481 -24.10 -31.35 -32.07
N PHE A 482 -23.61 -31.01 -33.28
CA PHE A 482 -23.99 -31.70 -34.51
C PHE A 482 -23.52 -33.15 -34.51
N ALA A 483 -22.29 -33.42 -34.09
CA ALA A 483 -21.78 -34.78 -33.93
C ALA A 483 -22.62 -35.57 -32.91
N GLY A 484 -23.00 -34.95 -31.78
CA GLY A 484 -23.90 -35.54 -30.79
C GLY A 484 -25.31 -35.82 -31.33
N ALA A 485 -25.85 -34.94 -32.17
CA ALA A 485 -27.12 -35.17 -32.84
C ALA A 485 -27.03 -36.33 -33.85
N ILE A 486 -25.94 -36.39 -34.63
CA ILE A 486 -25.70 -37.46 -35.60
C ILE A 486 -25.56 -38.81 -34.89
N THR A 487 -24.84 -38.88 -33.77
CA THR A 487 -24.71 -40.12 -32.99
C THR A 487 -26.03 -40.54 -32.36
N ALA A 488 -26.85 -39.60 -31.88
CA ALA A 488 -28.19 -39.89 -31.38
C ALA A 488 -29.11 -40.44 -32.49
N VAL A 489 -29.10 -39.82 -33.68
CA VAL A 489 -29.85 -40.31 -34.85
C VAL A 489 -29.36 -41.69 -35.27
N ALA A 490 -28.04 -41.93 -35.29
CA ALA A 490 -27.47 -43.23 -35.58
C ALA A 490 -27.90 -44.29 -34.54
N ALA A 491 -27.87 -43.97 -33.25
CA ALA A 491 -28.32 -44.87 -32.18
C ALA A 491 -29.81 -45.23 -32.30
N ILE A 492 -30.66 -44.24 -32.61
CA ILE A 492 -32.11 -44.45 -32.83
C ILE A 492 -32.34 -45.35 -34.05
N SER A 493 -31.64 -45.10 -35.16
CA SER A 493 -31.75 -45.92 -36.37
C SER A 493 -31.35 -47.38 -36.15
N LEU A 494 -30.33 -47.62 -35.31
CA LEU A 494 -29.90 -48.96 -34.91
C LEU A 494 -30.90 -49.64 -33.97
N ALA A 495 -31.49 -48.90 -33.04
CA ALA A 495 -32.48 -49.45 -32.11
C ALA A 495 -33.79 -49.85 -32.82
N ILE A 496 -34.23 -49.07 -33.81
CA ILE A 496 -35.46 -49.32 -34.58
C ILE A 496 -35.25 -50.39 -35.67
N ASN A 497 -34.00 -50.84 -35.91
CA ASN A 497 -33.62 -51.71 -37.02
C ASN A 497 -34.04 -51.15 -38.40
N PHE A 498 -34.06 -49.83 -38.54
CA PHE A 498 -34.39 -49.18 -39.80
C PHE A 498 -33.12 -49.06 -40.67
N PRO A 499 -33.07 -49.67 -41.86
CA PRO A 499 -31.86 -49.69 -42.69
C PRO A 499 -31.68 -48.35 -43.42
N THR A 500 -30.87 -47.48 -42.84
CA THR A 500 -30.34 -46.27 -43.47
C THR A 500 -28.90 -46.53 -43.93
N LEU A 501 -28.41 -45.77 -44.92
CA LEU A 501 -27.04 -45.90 -45.44
C LEU A 501 -25.95 -46.02 -44.33
N PRO A 502 -25.98 -45.20 -43.25
CA PRO A 502 -25.03 -45.34 -42.14
C PRO A 502 -25.34 -46.49 -41.15
N SER A 503 -26.59 -46.97 -41.03
CA SER A 503 -26.96 -47.96 -40.00
C SER A 503 -26.78 -49.42 -40.44
N VAL A 504 -26.80 -49.71 -41.74
CA VAL A 504 -26.75 -51.09 -42.28
C VAL A 504 -25.48 -51.84 -41.88
N ILE A 505 -24.31 -51.20 -42.02
CA ILE A 505 -23.02 -51.84 -41.67
C ILE A 505 -22.98 -52.17 -40.18
N HIS A 506 -23.40 -51.24 -39.33
CA HIS A 506 -23.39 -51.42 -37.88
C HIS A 506 -24.41 -52.46 -37.40
N SER A 507 -25.56 -52.60 -38.07
CA SER A 507 -26.56 -53.63 -37.75
C SER A 507 -26.01 -55.05 -38.02
N LEU A 508 -25.37 -55.26 -39.18
CA LEU A 508 -24.72 -56.54 -39.53
C LEU A 508 -23.58 -56.91 -38.58
N VAL A 509 -22.75 -55.93 -38.23
CA VAL A 509 -21.66 -56.14 -37.26
C VAL A 509 -22.21 -56.45 -35.87
N ASN A 510 -23.31 -55.81 -35.45
CA ASN A 510 -23.93 -56.09 -34.16
C ASN A 510 -24.59 -57.47 -34.10
N SER A 511 -25.24 -57.94 -35.17
CA SER A 511 -25.72 -59.32 -35.22
C SER A 511 -24.58 -60.32 -35.11
N TYR A 512 -23.46 -60.07 -35.80
CA TYR A 512 -22.28 -60.92 -35.69
C TYR A 512 -21.68 -60.91 -34.28
N LYS A 513 -21.56 -59.73 -33.64
CA LYS A 513 -21.11 -59.59 -32.25
C LYS A 513 -22.00 -60.35 -31.27
N LYS A 514 -23.34 -60.34 -31.45
CA LYS A 514 -24.27 -61.08 -30.59
C LYS A 514 -24.09 -62.60 -30.72
N VAL A 515 -23.89 -63.10 -31.94
CA VAL A 515 -23.60 -64.53 -32.18
C VAL A 515 -22.27 -64.92 -31.53
N LEU A 516 -21.23 -64.10 -31.69
CA LEU A 516 -19.94 -64.33 -31.02
C LEU A 516 -20.06 -64.30 -29.49
N ALA A 517 -20.82 -63.36 -28.93
CA ALA A 517 -21.04 -63.28 -27.48
C ALA A 517 -21.74 -64.54 -26.93
N VAL A 518 -22.74 -65.07 -27.65
CA VAL A 518 -23.41 -66.34 -27.28
C VAL A 518 -22.45 -67.53 -27.40
N ALA A 519 -21.63 -67.57 -28.45
CA ALA A 519 -20.66 -68.65 -28.64
C ALA A 519 -19.57 -68.67 -27.55
N ILE A 520 -19.13 -67.48 -27.09
CA ILE A 520 -18.18 -67.35 -25.97
C ILE A 520 -18.80 -67.87 -24.67
N GLU A 521 -20.04 -67.48 -24.36
CA GLU A 521 -20.71 -67.90 -23.11
C GLU A 521 -21.05 -69.40 -23.08
N THR A 522 -21.32 -69.99 -24.26
CA THR A 522 -21.68 -71.41 -24.39
C THR A 522 -20.47 -72.34 -24.56
N GLU A 523 -19.24 -71.79 -24.61
CA GLU A 523 -17.97 -72.50 -24.79
C GLU A 523 -17.87 -73.37 -26.08
N ILE A 524 -18.75 -73.14 -27.06
CA ILE A 524 -18.76 -73.90 -28.32
C ILE A 524 -17.67 -73.34 -29.25
N SER A 525 -16.64 -74.14 -29.55
CA SER A 525 -15.51 -73.72 -30.41
C SER A 525 -15.74 -74.00 -31.91
N TRP A 526 -15.43 -73.00 -32.74
CA TRP A 526 -15.44 -73.05 -34.21
C TRP A 526 -14.19 -72.30 -34.69
N PRO A 527 -13.59 -72.68 -35.84
CA PRO A 527 -12.28 -72.17 -36.28
C PRO A 527 -12.22 -70.64 -36.47
N GLU A 528 -13.35 -69.96 -36.66
CA GLU A 528 -13.45 -68.51 -36.83
C GLU A 528 -13.55 -67.74 -35.50
N ILE A 529 -13.88 -68.40 -34.38
CA ILE A 529 -14.12 -67.80 -33.06
C ILE A 529 -12.84 -67.79 -32.20
N ASP A 530 -11.97 -68.78 -32.39
CA ASP A 530 -10.69 -68.94 -31.71
C ASP A 530 -9.79 -67.69 -31.69
N PRO A 531 -9.60 -66.93 -32.79
CA PRO A 531 -8.78 -65.71 -32.74
C PRO A 531 -9.40 -64.61 -31.87
N VAL A 532 -10.73 -64.51 -31.80
CA VAL A 532 -11.45 -63.52 -30.98
C VAL A 532 -11.42 -63.90 -29.50
N ALA A 533 -11.61 -65.19 -29.19
CA ALA A 533 -11.51 -65.72 -27.83
C ALA A 533 -10.09 -65.57 -27.25
N ARG A 534 -9.05 -65.78 -28.07
CA ARG A 534 -7.64 -65.56 -27.69
C ARG A 534 -7.30 -64.09 -27.42
N TYR A 535 -7.95 -63.15 -28.11
CA TYR A 535 -7.72 -61.72 -27.90
C TYR A 535 -8.36 -61.23 -26.60
N LEU A 536 -9.60 -61.64 -26.31
CA LEU A 536 -10.31 -61.25 -25.09
C LEU A 536 -9.68 -61.83 -23.81
N THR A 537 -9.09 -63.02 -23.87
CA THR A 537 -8.34 -63.62 -22.75
C THR A 537 -6.99 -62.93 -22.47
N GLN A 538 -6.41 -62.23 -23.45
CA GLN A 538 -5.18 -61.45 -23.28
C GLN A 538 -5.40 -60.10 -22.58
N ASP A 539 -6.61 -59.52 -22.63
CA ASP A 539 -6.90 -58.26 -21.95
C ASP A 539 -7.10 -58.45 -20.43
N VAL A 540 -7.68 -59.57 -20.00
CA VAL A 540 -7.86 -59.91 -18.57
C VAL A 540 -6.52 -60.10 -17.86
N THR A 541 -5.50 -60.60 -18.57
CA THR A 541 -4.14 -60.80 -18.03
C THR A 541 -3.30 -59.52 -18.00
N ARG A 542 -3.69 -58.46 -18.72
CA ARG A 542 -3.02 -57.15 -18.67
C ARG A 542 -3.53 -56.24 -17.55
N ASP A 543 -4.80 -56.36 -17.17
CA ASP A 543 -5.39 -55.55 -16.09
C ASP A 543 -4.91 -55.96 -14.69
N SER A 544 -4.46 -57.21 -14.51
CA SER A 544 -3.84 -57.65 -13.24
C SER A 544 -2.46 -57.01 -12.99
N TYR A 545 -1.75 -56.57 -14.03
CA TYR A 545 -0.46 -55.88 -13.92
C TYR A 545 -0.56 -54.34 -13.73
N ARG A 546 -1.75 -53.74 -13.94
CA ARG A 546 -1.94 -52.27 -13.86
C ARG A 546 -2.30 -51.72 -12.47
N ARG A 547 -2.46 -52.56 -11.45
CA ARG A 547 -2.71 -52.10 -10.06
C ARG A 547 -1.48 -51.54 -9.33
N LEU A 548 -0.30 -51.51 -9.97
CA LEU A 548 0.89 -50.85 -9.44
C LEU A 548 1.28 -49.64 -10.33
N GLY A 549 0.60 -48.51 -10.11
CA GLY A 549 1.13 -47.16 -10.29
C GLY A 549 1.37 -46.62 -11.70
N GLN A 550 0.36 -45.91 -12.26
CA GLN A 550 0.42 -44.55 -12.89
C GLN A 550 -0.73 -44.36 -13.90
N PRO A 551 -1.30 -43.13 -14.04
CA PRO A 551 -2.41 -42.88 -14.95
C PRO A 551 -1.89 -42.52 -16.36
N SER A 552 -2.42 -43.14 -17.41
CA SER A 552 -2.23 -42.63 -18.78
C SER A 552 -3.47 -42.80 -19.66
N LYS A 553 -3.64 -41.77 -20.52
CA LYS A 553 -4.77 -41.36 -21.37
C LYS A 553 -5.55 -42.46 -22.10
N PRO A 554 -6.85 -42.26 -22.40
CA PRO A 554 -7.62 -43.14 -23.26
C PRO A 554 -7.10 -43.05 -24.71
N ARG A 555 -6.76 -44.19 -25.33
CA ARG A 555 -6.49 -44.27 -26.77
C ARG A 555 -7.72 -44.81 -27.50
N ASN A 556 -8.10 -44.09 -28.55
CA ASN A 556 -9.25 -44.32 -29.42
C ASN A 556 -9.31 -45.75 -29.98
N LEU A 557 -10.52 -46.31 -29.96
CA LEU A 557 -10.93 -47.58 -30.60
C LEU A 557 -11.18 -47.43 -32.13
N GLU A 558 -10.71 -46.36 -32.76
CA GLU A 558 -11.01 -46.01 -34.17
C GLU A 558 -9.97 -46.49 -35.20
N ARG A 559 -8.99 -47.31 -34.84
CA ARG A 559 -8.06 -47.90 -35.83
C ARG A 559 -8.11 -49.42 -35.82
N MET A 560 -9.17 -49.96 -36.42
CA MET A 560 -9.16 -51.30 -37.01
C MET A 560 -9.38 -51.14 -38.52
N THR A 561 -8.33 -50.79 -39.27
CA THR A 561 -8.28 -51.05 -40.70
C THR A 561 -7.87 -52.50 -40.88
N LEU A 562 -8.78 -53.33 -41.41
CA LEU A 562 -8.44 -54.67 -41.89
C LEU A 562 -7.47 -54.55 -43.08
N PRO A 563 -6.49 -55.46 -43.24
CA PRO A 563 -5.70 -55.54 -44.45
C PRO A 563 -6.60 -56.02 -45.59
N VAL A 564 -6.93 -55.12 -46.52
CA VAL A 564 -7.55 -55.48 -47.79
C VAL A 564 -6.47 -56.17 -48.62
N HIS A 565 -6.52 -57.50 -48.73
CA HIS A 565 -5.84 -58.17 -49.82
C HIS A 565 -6.61 -57.87 -51.12
N PRO A 566 -5.91 -57.46 -52.20
CA PRO A 566 -6.55 -57.27 -53.48
C PRO A 566 -6.89 -58.65 -54.05
N LEU A 567 -8.15 -58.83 -54.47
CA LEU A 567 -8.57 -59.98 -55.25
C LEU A 567 -9.14 -59.47 -56.59
N PRO A 568 -8.99 -60.29 -57.65
CA PRO A 568 -8.64 -59.87 -59.02
C PRO A 568 -9.70 -59.12 -59.80
#